data_AF-A0A8W8LEG0-F1
#
_entry.id   AF-A0A8W8LEG0-F1
#
_cell.length_a   1.000
_cell.length_b   1.000
_cell.length_c   1.000
_cell.angle_alpha   90.00
_cell.angle_beta   90.00
_cell.angle_gamma   90.00
#
_symmetry.space_group_name_H-M   'P 1'
#
loop_
_entity.id
_entity.type
_entity.pdbx_description
1 polymer ?
#
loop_
_entity_poly.entity_id
_entity_poly.type
_entity_poly.pdbx_seq_one_letter_code
_entity_poly.pdbx_strand_id
1 'polypeptide(L)'
;LAIMDSATNIIVFFISTYTARCFVFNQTTFKRHIAPTGDSSSTSPPMFDNSPLPWADCFQECHYAPGCQSVVIEGENCRLYTDTGNHGNDSFNVVSSLSYSNLNDFTTSKCTANGYLYDDSFSICYKPTTTLANDTYARQLCQQSGGRLMVIDSPQKQNFIGNITLPTGPGVTNFRIDAFLSGGIWRFADQREITTFYWGDGEPTHGYPTVCISLTTYRWNDVHANYNHAVLCEKVL
;
A
#
# COMPACT_ATOMS: atom_id res chain seq x y z
N LEU A 1 -2.15 10.14 3.86
CA LEU A 1 -2.08 11.35 4.70
C LEU A 1 -3.45 12.03 4.66
N ALA A 2 -4.29 11.71 5.63
CA ALA A 2 -5.47 12.48 5.95
C ALA A 2 -5.04 13.71 6.75
N ILE A 3 -5.60 14.86 6.43
CA ILE A 3 -5.67 15.98 7.37
C ILE A 3 -6.67 15.54 8.42
N MET A 4 -6.19 15.12 9.59
CA MET A 4 -7.07 14.94 10.75
C MET A 4 -7.18 16.30 11.43
N ASP A 5 -8.36 16.91 11.32
CA ASP A 5 -8.84 17.77 12.40
C ASP A 5 -9.87 16.98 13.22
N SER A 6 -9.60 17.03 14.51
CA SER A 6 -10.21 16.35 15.63
C SER A 6 -11.74 16.50 15.73
N ALA A 7 -12.38 15.40 16.11
CA ALA A 7 -13.67 15.30 16.84
C ALA A 7 -14.95 15.94 16.27
N THR A 8 -14.93 16.68 15.15
CA THR A 8 -16.09 17.47 14.70
C THR A 8 -16.47 17.31 13.23
N ASN A 9 -15.70 16.53 12.47
CA ASN A 9 -15.88 16.41 11.02
C ASN A 9 -16.05 14.96 10.55
N ILE A 10 -16.85 14.78 9.50
CA ILE A 10 -17.07 13.52 8.77
C ILE A 10 -16.32 13.60 7.46
N ILE A 11 -15.51 12.59 7.16
CA ILE A 11 -14.76 12.51 5.90
C ILE A 11 -15.38 11.44 5.03
N VAL A 12 -15.73 11.81 3.79
CA VAL A 12 -16.30 10.90 2.79
C VAL A 12 -15.39 10.83 1.59
N PHE A 13 -15.02 9.62 1.21
CA PHE A 13 -14.30 9.35 -0.02
C PHE A 13 -15.23 8.73 -1.03
N PHE A 14 -15.31 9.33 -2.22
CA PHE A 14 -15.94 8.73 -3.39
C PHE A 14 -14.85 8.19 -4.30
N ILE A 15 -14.93 6.90 -4.58
CA ILE A 15 -13.95 6.20 -5.40
C ILE A 15 -14.65 5.76 -6.67
N SER A 16 -14.10 6.17 -7.80
CA SER A 16 -14.47 5.67 -9.12
C SER A 16 -13.27 4.98 -9.75
N THR A 17 -13.46 4.39 -10.92
CA THR A 17 -12.40 3.67 -11.64
C THR A 17 -11.15 4.52 -11.89
N TYR A 18 -11.28 5.85 -11.99
CA TYR A 18 -10.16 6.75 -12.36
C TYR A 18 -9.97 7.95 -11.42
N THR A 19 -10.98 8.30 -10.62
CA THR A 19 -10.94 9.49 -9.76
C THR A 19 -11.24 9.12 -8.32
N ALA A 20 -10.53 9.78 -7.39
CA ALA A 20 -10.89 9.83 -5.99
C ALA A 20 -11.24 11.27 -5.61
N ARG A 21 -12.39 11.42 -4.94
CA ARG A 21 -12.81 12.68 -4.34
C ARG A 21 -12.95 12.50 -2.85
N CYS A 22 -12.32 13.40 -2.09
CA CYS A 22 -12.45 13.49 -0.66
C CYS A 22 -13.27 14.73 -0.32
N PHE A 23 -14.27 14.56 0.52
CA PHE A 23 -15.07 15.65 1.08
C PHE A 23 -15.01 15.60 2.60
N VAL A 24 -14.83 16.76 3.20
CA VAL A 24 -14.91 16.93 4.65
C VAL A 24 -16.16 17.74 4.96
N PHE A 25 -17.02 17.18 5.80
CA PHE A 25 -18.25 17.78 6.28
C PHE A 25 -18.13 18.03 7.79
N ASN A 26 -18.84 19.01 8.31
CA ASN A 26 -19.07 19.08 9.75
C ASN A 26 -20.11 18.00 10.14
N GLN A 27 -19.91 17.32 11.27
CA GLN A 27 -20.81 16.27 11.77
C GLN A 27 -22.29 16.71 11.81
N THR A 28 -22.56 17.98 12.11
CA THR A 28 -23.92 18.53 12.17
C THR A 28 -24.57 18.76 10.80
N THR A 29 -23.78 18.80 9.73
CA THR A 29 -24.23 19.14 8.36
C THR A 29 -24.35 17.95 7.42
N PHE A 30 -23.88 16.77 7.83
CA PHE A 30 -23.99 15.55 7.03
C PHE A 30 -25.20 14.72 7.48
N LYS A 31 -26.24 14.64 6.66
CA LYS A 31 -27.38 13.74 6.87
C LYS A 31 -27.26 12.53 5.94
N ARG A 32 -27.27 11.33 6.50
CA ARG A 32 -27.17 10.09 5.70
C ARG A 32 -28.43 9.90 4.84
N HIS A 33 -28.26 9.41 3.61
CA HIS A 33 -29.35 9.14 2.67
C HIS A 33 -30.50 8.36 3.31
N ILE A 34 -31.72 8.83 3.05
CA ILE A 34 -32.99 8.22 3.43
C ILE A 34 -33.32 7.19 2.34
N ALA A 35 -33.67 5.95 2.71
CA ALA A 35 -34.08 4.95 1.73
C ALA A 35 -35.22 5.48 0.81
N PRO A 36 -35.29 5.09 -0.47
CA PRO A 36 -36.31 5.61 -1.42
C PRO A 36 -37.78 5.36 -0.99
N THR A 37 -37.98 4.54 0.04
CA THR A 37 -39.29 4.17 0.57
C THR A 37 -39.74 5.12 1.68
N GLY A 38 -40.02 6.39 1.34
CA GLY A 38 -40.97 7.27 2.04
C GLY A 38 -40.88 7.45 3.56
N ASP A 39 -39.84 6.96 4.22
CA ASP A 39 -39.73 6.91 5.67
C ASP A 39 -38.51 7.73 6.08
N SER A 40 -38.77 8.98 6.46
CA SER A 40 -37.79 9.99 6.87
C SER A 40 -36.95 9.64 8.10
N SER A 41 -37.02 8.39 8.55
CA SER A 41 -36.39 7.87 9.76
C SER A 41 -35.37 6.75 9.52
N SER A 42 -35.28 6.17 8.30
CA SER A 42 -34.38 5.05 8.02
C SER A 42 -33.13 5.49 7.25
N THR A 43 -32.01 5.52 7.97
CA THR A 43 -30.69 5.65 7.35
C THR A 43 -30.32 4.32 6.71
N SER A 44 -29.80 4.35 5.47
CA SER A 44 -29.32 3.12 4.83
C SER A 44 -28.23 2.49 5.72
N PRO A 45 -28.36 1.21 6.13
CA PRO A 45 -27.32 0.56 6.92
C PRO A 45 -26.05 0.46 6.07
N PRO A 46 -24.87 0.65 6.68
CA PRO A 46 -23.62 0.45 5.95
C PRO A 46 -23.55 -1.00 5.48
N MET A 47 -22.89 -1.24 4.34
CA MET A 47 -22.57 -2.60 3.93
C MET A 47 -21.71 -3.33 4.96
N PHE A 48 -20.92 -2.54 5.69
CA PHE A 48 -20.00 -2.99 6.70
C PHE A 48 -19.82 -1.91 7.77
N ASP A 49 -20.06 -2.25 9.03
CA ASP A 49 -19.79 -1.40 10.21
C ASP A 49 -18.73 -2.12 11.04
N ASN A 50 -17.46 -1.73 10.90
CA ASN A 50 -16.40 -2.33 11.69
C ASN A 50 -15.66 -1.22 12.43
N SER A 51 -15.84 -1.26 13.74
CA SER A 51 -15.21 -0.36 14.69
C SER A 51 -14.44 -1.21 15.69
N PRO A 52 -13.13 -0.97 15.93
CA PRO A 52 -12.26 0.04 15.32
C PRO A 52 -11.31 -0.55 14.26
N LEU A 53 -11.23 0.06 13.06
CA LEU A 53 -10.19 -0.21 12.06
C LEU A 53 -9.34 1.04 11.81
N PRO A 54 -8.00 0.93 11.73
CA PRO A 54 -7.15 1.99 11.19
C PRO A 54 -7.69 2.48 9.85
N TRP A 55 -7.68 3.80 9.62
CA TRP A 55 -8.26 4.40 8.40
C TRP A 55 -7.69 3.83 7.11
N ALA A 56 -6.42 3.39 7.09
CA ALA A 56 -5.78 2.76 5.93
C ALA A 56 -6.47 1.42 5.58
N ASP A 57 -6.79 0.61 6.59
CA ASP A 57 -7.48 -0.67 6.41
C ASP A 57 -8.92 -0.44 5.90
N CYS A 58 -9.57 0.63 6.35
CA CYS A 58 -10.92 1.00 5.91
C CYS A 58 -11.03 1.23 4.39
N PHE A 59 -10.04 1.90 3.79
CA PHE A 59 -9.98 2.09 2.34
C PHE A 59 -9.75 0.79 1.60
N GLN A 60 -8.83 -0.02 2.12
CA GLN A 60 -8.47 -1.30 1.55
C GLN A 60 -9.69 -2.25 1.53
N GLU A 61 -10.46 -2.29 2.62
CA GLU A 61 -11.71 -3.05 2.68
C GLU A 61 -12.72 -2.58 1.64
N CYS A 62 -12.89 -1.27 1.42
CA CYS A 62 -13.76 -0.77 0.34
C CYS A 62 -13.26 -1.17 -1.04
N HIS A 63 -11.95 -1.13 -1.28
CA HIS A 63 -11.37 -1.51 -2.56
C HIS A 63 -11.67 -2.97 -2.92
N TYR A 64 -11.62 -3.88 -1.94
CA TYR A 64 -11.90 -5.30 -2.15
C TYR A 64 -13.37 -5.68 -2.01
N ALA A 65 -14.20 -4.84 -1.38
CA ALA A 65 -15.64 -5.08 -1.21
C ALA A 65 -16.42 -4.83 -2.53
N PRO A 66 -17.03 -5.87 -3.13
CA PRO A 66 -17.79 -5.70 -4.37
C PRO A 66 -18.93 -4.71 -4.18
N GLY A 67 -18.96 -3.66 -5.01
CA GLY A 67 -19.99 -2.63 -4.98
C GLY A 67 -19.73 -1.47 -4.02
N CYS A 68 -18.67 -1.50 -3.20
CA CYS A 68 -18.32 -0.35 -2.37
C CYS A 68 -17.93 0.84 -3.26
N GLN A 69 -18.52 2.00 -3.00
CA GLN A 69 -18.25 3.23 -3.75
C GLN A 69 -17.87 4.40 -2.86
N SER A 70 -18.20 4.32 -1.56
CA SER A 70 -17.77 5.33 -0.61
C SER A 70 -17.38 4.79 0.75
N VAL A 71 -16.42 5.50 1.35
CA VAL A 71 -15.92 5.29 2.71
C VAL A 71 -16.28 6.51 3.54
N VAL A 72 -16.91 6.29 4.70
CA VAL A 72 -17.22 7.33 5.68
C VAL A 72 -16.42 7.09 6.95
N ILE A 73 -15.66 8.11 7.36
CA ILE A 73 -14.87 8.11 8.60
C ILE A 73 -15.48 9.13 9.57
N GLU A 74 -15.82 8.65 10.77
CA GLU A 74 -16.34 9.45 11.88
C GLU A 74 -15.61 9.09 13.18
N GLY A 75 -14.65 9.92 13.58
CA GLY A 75 -13.74 9.57 14.67
C GLY A 75 -12.88 8.35 14.30
N GLU A 76 -12.96 7.27 15.09
CA GLU A 76 -12.30 5.98 14.82
C GLU A 76 -13.21 4.99 14.07
N ASN A 77 -14.47 5.36 13.81
CA ASN A 77 -15.42 4.47 13.14
C ASN A 77 -15.28 4.57 11.62
N CYS A 78 -15.20 3.41 10.98
CA CYS A 78 -15.15 3.24 9.53
C CYS A 78 -16.44 2.58 9.05
N ARG A 79 -17.07 3.15 8.02
CA ARG A 79 -18.26 2.56 7.39
C ARG A 79 -18.19 2.60 5.87
N LEU A 80 -18.61 1.49 5.25
CA LEU A 80 -18.59 1.29 3.80
C LEU A 80 -19.99 1.35 3.20
N TYR A 81 -20.13 1.98 2.03
CA TYR A 81 -21.41 2.10 1.35
C TYR A 81 -21.28 1.82 -0.15
N THR A 82 -22.24 1.06 -0.69
CA THR A 82 -22.60 1.09 -2.11
C THR A 82 -23.28 2.41 -2.42
N ASP A 83 -22.86 3.10 -3.48
CA ASP A 83 -23.60 4.27 -3.97
C ASP A 83 -25.05 3.86 -4.28
N THR A 84 -25.98 4.66 -3.78
CA THR A 84 -27.33 4.74 -4.31
C THR A 84 -27.43 6.10 -4.95
N GLY A 85 -27.10 6.14 -6.23
CA GLY A 85 -27.04 7.38 -6.99
C GLY A 85 -28.35 8.17 -6.98
N ASN A 86 -28.18 9.43 -7.38
CA ASN A 86 -29.15 10.50 -7.53
C ASN A 86 -29.57 11.19 -6.22
N HIS A 87 -28.68 12.07 -5.73
CA HIS A 87 -28.94 12.99 -4.62
C HIS A 87 -29.96 14.07 -5.02
N GLY A 88 -31.24 13.68 -5.10
CA GLY A 88 -32.33 14.62 -5.15
C GLY A 88 -32.36 15.43 -3.83
N ASN A 89 -32.08 16.73 -3.92
CA ASN A 89 -32.32 17.76 -2.90
C ASN A 89 -31.63 17.62 -1.52
N ASP A 90 -30.65 16.74 -1.35
CA ASP A 90 -29.81 16.74 -0.13
C ASP A 90 -28.75 17.84 -0.22
N SER A 91 -28.96 18.92 0.54
CA SER A 91 -28.03 20.04 0.65
C SER A 91 -26.95 19.74 1.70
N PHE A 92 -25.77 19.28 1.27
CA PHE A 92 -24.61 19.10 2.15
C PHE A 92 -23.73 20.35 2.16
N ASN A 93 -23.29 20.80 3.35
CA ASN A 93 -22.27 21.85 3.46
C ASN A 93 -20.88 21.21 3.49
N VAL A 94 -20.21 21.22 2.33
CA VAL A 94 -18.82 20.78 2.19
C VAL A 94 -17.91 21.85 2.80
N VAL A 95 -17.22 21.51 3.90
CA VAL A 95 -16.26 22.41 4.55
C VAL A 95 -14.94 22.43 3.78
N SER A 96 -14.53 21.29 3.24
CA SER A 96 -13.41 21.23 2.29
C SER A 96 -13.56 20.05 1.32
N SER A 97 -12.97 20.19 0.13
CA SER A 97 -12.89 19.08 -0.84
C SER A 97 -11.52 19.03 -1.51
N LEU A 98 -11.09 17.80 -1.81
CA LEU A 98 -9.88 17.50 -2.57
C LEU A 98 -10.28 16.50 -3.65
N SER A 99 -9.96 16.81 -4.91
CA SER A 99 -10.25 15.93 -6.06
C SER A 99 -8.96 15.59 -6.78
N TYR A 100 -8.72 14.30 -6.98
CA TYR A 100 -7.63 13.80 -7.82
C TYR A 100 -8.23 13.16 -9.07
N SER A 101 -7.87 13.71 -10.23
CA SER A 101 -8.37 13.26 -11.54
C SER A 101 -7.77 11.93 -11.99
N ASN A 102 -6.65 11.51 -11.39
CA ASN A 102 -5.99 10.24 -11.64
C ASN A 102 -5.52 9.65 -10.31
N LEU A 103 -6.03 8.48 -9.96
CA LEU A 103 -5.62 7.73 -8.76
C LEU A 103 -4.12 7.47 -8.75
N ASN A 104 -3.50 7.20 -9.90
CA ASN A 104 -2.06 6.97 -10.00
C ASN A 104 -1.27 8.24 -9.64
N ASP A 105 -1.72 9.43 -10.05
CA ASP A 105 -1.04 10.69 -9.71
C ASP A 105 -1.10 10.94 -8.18
N PHE A 106 -2.24 10.64 -7.57
CA PHE A 106 -2.39 10.72 -6.12
C PHE A 106 -1.42 9.75 -5.41
N THR A 107 -1.44 8.48 -5.79
CA THR A 107 -0.60 7.43 -5.18
C THR A 107 0.88 7.72 -5.41
N THR A 108 1.26 8.14 -6.62
CA THR A 108 2.61 8.62 -6.97
C THR A 108 3.04 9.75 -6.05
N SER A 109 2.18 10.76 -5.85
CA SER A 109 2.52 11.91 -5.00
C SER A 109 2.77 11.51 -3.54
N LYS A 110 2.05 10.50 -3.04
CA LYS A 110 2.23 10.00 -1.66
C LYS A 110 3.47 9.14 -1.49
N CYS A 111 3.79 8.27 -2.46
CA CYS A 111 5.06 7.53 -2.43
C CYS A 111 6.25 8.49 -2.48
N THR A 112 6.26 9.37 -3.48
CA THR A 112 7.41 10.25 -3.77
C THR A 112 7.65 11.28 -2.66
N ALA A 113 6.61 11.81 -2.03
CA ALA A 113 6.74 12.71 -0.87
C ALA A 113 7.49 12.08 0.33
N ASN A 114 7.53 10.74 0.43
CA ASN A 114 8.24 10.01 1.49
C ASN A 114 9.58 9.39 1.01
N GLY A 115 10.02 9.79 -0.18
CA GLY A 115 11.24 9.29 -0.83
C GLY A 115 11.12 7.85 -1.35
N TYR A 116 9.91 7.38 -1.63
CA TYR A 116 9.68 6.10 -2.30
C TYR A 116 9.54 6.30 -3.81
N LEU A 117 9.97 5.30 -4.57
CA LEU A 117 9.65 5.10 -5.98
C LEU A 117 8.25 4.47 -6.07
N TYR A 118 7.47 4.82 -7.08
CA TYR A 118 6.14 4.24 -7.30
C TYR A 118 6.14 3.38 -8.55
N ASP A 119 5.54 2.20 -8.44
CA ASP A 119 5.19 1.33 -9.55
C ASP A 119 3.68 1.35 -9.74
N ASP A 120 3.24 1.95 -10.85
CA ASP A 120 1.83 2.10 -11.20
C ASP A 120 1.18 0.78 -11.63
N SER A 121 1.96 -0.18 -12.11
CA SER A 121 1.48 -1.48 -12.57
C SER A 121 1.00 -2.34 -11.41
N PHE A 122 1.60 -2.17 -10.23
CA PHE A 122 1.23 -2.90 -9.01
C PHE A 122 0.65 -2.02 -7.91
N SER A 123 0.66 -0.69 -8.08
CA SER A 123 0.32 0.28 -7.03
C SER A 123 1.13 0.09 -5.74
N ILE A 124 2.45 -0.14 -5.89
CA ILE A 124 3.38 -0.37 -4.78
C ILE A 124 4.40 0.76 -4.71
N CYS A 125 4.69 1.23 -3.48
CA CYS A 125 5.84 2.09 -3.21
C CYS A 125 7.08 1.25 -2.87
N TYR A 126 8.22 1.55 -3.48
CA TYR A 126 9.51 0.94 -3.20
C TYR A 126 10.50 1.93 -2.59
N LYS A 127 11.28 1.51 -1.60
CA LYS A 127 12.33 2.34 -1.00
C LYS A 127 13.64 1.58 -0.88
N PRO A 128 14.57 1.78 -1.82
CA PRO A 128 15.94 1.36 -1.62
C PRO A 128 16.61 2.26 -0.57
N THR A 129 17.24 1.67 0.42
CA THR A 129 17.99 2.38 1.45
C THR A 129 19.42 1.83 1.51
N THR A 130 20.40 2.72 1.60
CA THR A 130 21.82 2.34 1.69
C THR A 130 22.22 1.93 3.11
N THR A 131 21.28 1.90 4.06
CA THR A 131 21.50 1.35 5.41
C THR A 131 21.86 -0.12 5.29
N LEU A 132 23.06 -0.48 5.74
CA LEU A 132 23.53 -1.86 5.69
C LEU A 132 22.98 -2.64 6.89
N ALA A 133 22.24 -3.72 6.62
CA ALA A 133 21.56 -4.52 7.62
C ALA A 133 21.61 -6.01 7.30
N ASN A 134 21.69 -6.84 8.34
CA ASN A 134 21.46 -8.28 8.25
C ASN A 134 19.96 -8.57 8.00
N ASP A 135 19.61 -9.83 7.75
CA ASP A 135 18.25 -10.20 7.36
C ASP A 135 17.18 -9.75 8.36
N THR A 136 17.39 -10.09 9.64
CA THR A 136 16.46 -9.75 10.72
C THR A 136 16.26 -8.24 10.84
N TYR A 137 17.35 -7.47 10.80
CA TYR A 137 17.27 -6.02 10.94
C TYR A 137 16.67 -5.35 9.69
N ALA A 138 16.97 -5.86 8.50
CA ALA A 138 16.38 -5.36 7.26
C ALA A 138 14.85 -5.52 7.23
N ARG A 139 14.34 -6.67 7.70
CA ARG A 139 12.89 -6.89 7.88
C ARG A 139 12.28 -5.88 8.83
N GLN A 140 12.94 -5.64 9.97
CA GLN A 140 12.49 -4.65 10.96
C GLN A 140 12.46 -3.22 10.39
N LEU A 141 13.47 -2.82 9.61
CA LEU A 141 13.52 -1.50 8.97
C LEU A 141 12.31 -1.26 8.05
N CYS A 142 11.93 -2.25 7.24
CA CYS A 142 10.75 -2.12 6.39
C CYS A 142 9.44 -2.13 7.20
N GLN A 143 9.35 -2.99 8.22
CA GLN A 143 8.17 -3.07 9.11
C GLN A 143 7.92 -1.77 9.88
N GLN A 144 8.97 -1.09 10.36
CA GLN A 144 8.87 0.20 11.04
C GLN A 144 8.26 1.30 10.15
N SER A 145 8.35 1.16 8.83
CA SER A 145 7.73 2.07 7.86
C SER A 145 6.31 1.64 7.43
N GLY A 146 5.78 0.57 8.04
CA GLY A 146 4.51 -0.05 7.66
C GLY A 146 4.59 -0.80 6.33
N GLY A 147 5.76 -1.34 6.00
CA GLY A 147 6.00 -2.14 4.79
C GLY A 147 6.69 -3.46 5.10
N ARG A 148 7.28 -4.07 4.08
CA ARG A 148 8.05 -5.32 4.17
C ARG A 148 9.25 -5.28 3.23
N LEU A 149 10.15 -6.27 3.32
CA LEU A 149 11.15 -6.46 2.27
C LEU A 149 10.45 -6.69 0.93
N MET A 150 11.03 -6.18 -0.15
CA MET A 150 10.46 -6.30 -1.48
C MET A 150 10.27 -7.77 -1.88
N VAL A 151 9.09 -8.08 -2.40
CA VAL A 151 8.74 -9.39 -2.94
C VAL A 151 8.78 -9.33 -4.45
N ILE A 152 9.66 -10.11 -5.06
CA ILE A 152 9.77 -10.23 -6.53
C ILE A 152 9.14 -11.56 -6.96
N ASP A 153 7.83 -11.54 -7.16
CA ASP A 153 7.00 -12.70 -7.51
C ASP A 153 6.50 -12.68 -8.97
N SER A 154 6.98 -11.72 -9.78
CA SER A 154 6.59 -11.59 -11.18
C SER A 154 7.71 -11.01 -12.05
N PRO A 155 7.71 -11.30 -13.38
CA PRO A 155 8.68 -10.73 -14.30
C PRO A 155 8.59 -9.21 -14.35
N GLN A 156 7.39 -8.65 -14.19
CA GLN A 156 7.17 -7.22 -14.19
C GLN A 156 7.87 -6.54 -13.01
N LYS A 157 7.80 -7.11 -11.79
CA LYS A 157 8.55 -6.58 -10.64
C LYS A 157 10.07 -6.71 -10.82
N GLN A 158 10.54 -7.82 -11.39
CA GLN A 158 11.96 -7.97 -11.71
C GLN A 158 12.41 -6.93 -12.74
N ASN A 159 11.61 -6.69 -13.77
CA ASN A 159 11.89 -5.68 -14.80
C ASN A 159 11.84 -4.26 -14.24
N PHE A 160 10.90 -3.96 -13.34
CA PHE A 160 10.84 -2.69 -12.63
C PHE A 160 12.15 -2.42 -11.90
N ILE A 161 12.67 -3.39 -11.15
CA ILE A 161 13.97 -3.26 -10.46
C ILE A 161 15.13 -3.07 -11.43
N GLY A 162 15.14 -3.80 -12.56
CA GLY A 162 16.15 -3.61 -13.60
C GLY A 162 16.12 -2.24 -14.30
N ASN A 163 15.01 -1.50 -14.20
CA ASN A 163 14.81 -0.22 -14.86
C ASN A 163 14.94 1.00 -13.94
N ILE A 164 15.02 0.81 -12.63
CA ILE A 164 15.23 1.92 -11.68
C ILE A 164 16.72 2.09 -11.34
N THR A 165 17.11 3.32 -11.03
CA THR A 165 18.45 3.60 -10.49
C THR A 165 18.48 3.30 -9.00
N LEU A 166 19.19 2.23 -8.62
CA LEU A 166 19.45 1.94 -7.21
C LEU A 166 20.55 2.86 -6.65
N PRO A 167 20.41 3.36 -5.41
CA PRO A 167 21.38 4.26 -4.82
C PRO A 167 22.71 3.56 -4.52
N THR A 168 23.82 4.25 -4.80
CA THR A 168 25.17 3.77 -4.48
C THR A 168 25.66 4.34 -3.15
N GLY A 169 26.58 3.67 -2.47
CA GLY A 169 27.23 4.20 -1.28
C GLY A 169 28.37 3.30 -0.77
N PRO A 170 29.14 3.75 0.22
CA PRO A 170 30.21 2.95 0.81
C PRO A 170 29.69 1.59 1.30
N GLY A 171 30.27 0.50 0.81
CA GLY A 171 29.87 -0.87 1.18
C GLY A 171 28.56 -1.37 0.56
N VAL A 172 27.88 -0.56 -0.27
CA VAL A 172 26.67 -0.98 -0.98
C VAL A 172 27.05 -1.74 -2.24
N THR A 173 26.89 -3.05 -2.22
CA THR A 173 27.09 -3.93 -3.39
C THR A 173 25.82 -4.70 -3.77
N ASN A 174 24.90 -4.84 -2.83
CA ASN A 174 23.72 -5.68 -2.93
C ASN A 174 22.56 -5.08 -2.12
N PHE A 175 21.33 -5.34 -2.55
CA PHE A 175 20.09 -4.93 -1.90
C PHE A 175 19.27 -6.15 -1.48
N ARG A 176 19.05 -6.34 -0.18
CA ARG A 176 18.28 -7.44 0.38
C ARG A 176 16.79 -7.32 0.00
N ILE A 177 16.23 -8.45 -0.43
CA ILE A 177 14.82 -8.62 -0.79
C ILE A 177 14.21 -9.76 0.03
N ASP A 178 12.90 -9.94 -0.05
CA ASP A 178 12.23 -11.04 0.61
C ASP A 178 12.42 -12.33 -0.18
N ALA A 179 13.20 -13.23 0.37
CA ALA A 179 13.25 -14.65 0.01
C ALA A 179 14.07 -15.36 1.09
N PHE A 180 13.64 -16.55 1.51
CA PHE A 180 14.41 -17.39 2.40
C PHE A 180 14.31 -18.88 2.03
N LEU A 181 15.38 -19.63 2.28
CA LEU A 181 15.42 -21.08 2.08
C LEU A 181 15.05 -21.79 3.39
N SER A 182 14.02 -22.63 3.36
CA SER A 182 13.62 -23.46 4.51
C SER A 182 13.17 -24.83 4.04
N GLY A 183 13.73 -25.88 4.63
CA GLY A 183 13.41 -27.27 4.26
C GLY A 183 13.73 -27.60 2.79
N GLY A 184 14.73 -26.94 2.19
CA GLY A 184 15.08 -27.10 0.77
C GLY A 184 14.18 -26.35 -0.20
N ILE A 185 13.22 -25.55 0.28
CA ILE A 185 12.27 -24.80 -0.53
C ILE A 185 12.44 -23.30 -0.29
N TRP A 186 12.55 -22.52 -1.36
CA TRP A 186 12.57 -21.06 -1.30
C TRP A 186 11.16 -20.51 -1.09
N ARG A 187 11.02 -19.59 -0.12
CA ARG A 187 9.73 -18.98 0.25
C ARG A 187 9.86 -17.49 0.47
N PHE A 188 8.76 -16.77 0.27
CA PHE A 188 8.56 -15.42 0.79
C PHE A 188 8.12 -15.48 2.26
N ALA A 189 8.24 -14.37 3.00
CA ALA A 189 7.84 -14.25 4.40
C ALA A 189 6.37 -14.66 4.64
N ASP A 190 5.51 -14.45 3.64
CA ASP A 190 4.10 -14.84 3.64
C ASP A 190 3.87 -16.34 3.35
N GLN A 191 4.93 -17.15 3.38
CA GLN A 191 4.96 -18.60 3.18
C GLN A 191 4.71 -19.09 1.76
N ARG A 192 4.41 -18.19 0.81
CA ARG A 192 4.30 -18.56 -0.60
C ARG A 192 5.63 -19.10 -1.11
N GLU A 193 5.55 -20.19 -1.84
CA GLU A 193 6.71 -20.80 -2.49
C GLU A 193 7.16 -19.97 -3.68
N ILE A 194 8.48 -19.82 -3.83
CA ILE A 194 9.08 -19.15 -4.97
C ILE A 194 9.21 -20.17 -6.10
N THR A 195 8.43 -20.01 -7.15
CA THR A 195 8.44 -20.88 -8.34
C THR A 195 9.18 -20.27 -9.51
N THR A 196 9.39 -18.96 -9.50
CA THR A 196 10.12 -18.22 -10.54
C THR A 196 11.30 -17.50 -9.90
N PHE A 197 12.48 -17.72 -10.46
CA PHE A 197 13.73 -17.17 -9.94
C PHE A 197 14.39 -16.26 -10.96
N TYR A 198 15.09 -15.24 -10.48
CA TYR A 198 15.82 -14.29 -11.34
C TYR A 198 17.29 -14.20 -10.95
N TRP A 199 17.91 -15.37 -10.76
CA TRP A 199 19.33 -15.54 -10.48
C TRP A 199 20.22 -14.81 -11.48
N GLY A 200 21.35 -14.31 -10.98
CA GLY A 200 22.45 -13.87 -11.81
C GLY A 200 23.16 -15.06 -12.45
N ASP A 201 23.98 -14.77 -13.47
CA ASP A 201 24.77 -15.81 -14.13
C ASP A 201 25.67 -16.51 -13.12
N GLY A 202 25.46 -17.82 -12.95
CA GLY A 202 26.18 -18.66 -12.01
C GLY A 202 25.53 -18.83 -10.64
N GLU A 203 24.53 -18.02 -10.28
CA GLU A 203 23.85 -18.09 -8.97
C GLU A 203 22.69 -19.10 -8.96
N PRO A 204 22.29 -19.65 -7.78
CA PRO A 204 22.95 -19.48 -6.48
C PRO A 204 24.23 -20.33 -6.37
N THR A 205 25.29 -19.75 -5.82
CA THR A 205 26.62 -20.39 -5.74
C THR A 205 26.98 -20.92 -4.34
N HIS A 206 26.38 -20.37 -3.28
CA HIS A 206 26.83 -20.63 -1.91
C HIS A 206 25.86 -21.47 -1.08
N GLY A 207 24.61 -21.65 -1.52
CA GLY A 207 23.56 -22.30 -0.75
C GLY A 207 23.12 -21.52 0.48
N TYR A 208 23.33 -20.20 0.49
CA TYR A 208 22.93 -19.36 1.61
C TYR A 208 21.40 -19.16 1.67
N PRO A 209 20.84 -18.91 2.86
CA PRO A 209 19.40 -19.02 3.05
C PRO A 209 18.62 -17.75 2.72
N THR A 210 19.23 -16.71 2.15
CA THR A 210 18.56 -15.43 1.84
C THR A 210 19.04 -14.86 0.51
N VAL A 211 18.33 -13.88 -0.04
CA VAL A 211 18.62 -13.31 -1.38
C VAL A 211 18.82 -11.81 -1.33
N CYS A 212 19.74 -11.33 -2.17
CA CYS A 212 19.85 -9.93 -2.55
C CYS A 212 19.76 -9.73 -4.07
N ILE A 213 19.46 -8.50 -4.48
CA ILE A 213 19.71 -7.98 -5.82
C ILE A 213 21.12 -7.38 -5.88
N SER A 214 21.92 -7.85 -6.83
CA SER A 214 23.22 -7.24 -7.13
C SER A 214 23.04 -5.84 -7.72
N LEU A 215 23.79 -4.86 -7.20
CA LEU A 215 23.77 -3.49 -7.71
C LEU A 215 24.31 -3.37 -9.15
N THR A 216 25.13 -4.33 -9.59
CA THR A 216 25.75 -4.30 -10.93
C THR A 216 24.91 -5.01 -11.98
N THR A 217 24.34 -6.17 -11.65
CA THR A 217 23.61 -7.01 -12.61
C THR A 217 22.11 -6.88 -12.50
N TYR A 218 21.60 -6.29 -11.41
CA TYR A 218 20.17 -6.24 -11.07
C TYR A 218 19.51 -7.63 -10.95
N ARG A 219 20.32 -8.68 -10.80
CA ARG A 219 19.89 -10.08 -10.65
C ARG A 219 20.11 -10.60 -9.24
N TRP A 220 19.47 -11.72 -8.93
CA TRP A 220 19.48 -12.32 -7.61
C TRP A 220 20.83 -12.99 -7.31
N ASN A 221 21.27 -12.87 -6.07
CA ASN A 221 22.46 -13.50 -5.51
C ASN A 221 22.10 -14.07 -4.14
N ASP A 222 22.51 -15.31 -3.85
CA ASP A 222 22.30 -15.90 -2.53
C ASP A 222 23.34 -15.36 -1.53
N VAL A 223 22.86 -14.89 -0.39
CA VAL A 223 23.70 -14.22 0.60
C VAL A 223 23.46 -14.77 2.00
N HIS A 224 24.49 -14.72 2.84
CA HIS A 224 24.40 -15.15 4.21
C HIS A 224 23.46 -14.23 5.02
N ALA A 225 22.60 -14.81 5.87
CA ALA A 225 21.59 -14.06 6.61
C ALA A 225 22.20 -12.99 7.55
N ASN A 226 23.38 -13.29 8.11
CA ASN A 226 24.09 -12.40 9.04
C ASN A 226 24.91 -11.30 8.36
N TYR A 227 25.03 -11.31 7.02
CA TYR A 227 25.81 -10.30 6.30
C TYR A 227 24.96 -9.06 6.05
N ASN A 228 25.63 -7.91 6.20
CA ASN A 228 25.00 -6.62 6.07
C ASN A 228 24.95 -6.20 4.59
N HIS A 229 23.74 -5.97 4.10
CA HIS A 229 23.49 -5.48 2.75
C HIS A 229 22.54 -4.29 2.81
N ALA A 230 22.51 -3.47 1.75
CA ALA A 230 21.50 -2.43 1.62
C ALA A 230 20.10 -3.06 1.59
N VAL A 231 19.05 -2.28 1.83
CA VAL A 231 17.69 -2.83 2.03
C VAL A 231 16.75 -2.27 0.98
N LEU A 232 15.94 -3.15 0.38
CA LEU A 232 14.89 -2.76 -0.55
C LEU A 232 13.52 -3.10 0.05
N CYS A 233 12.81 -2.07 0.49
CA CYS A 233 11.47 -2.22 1.07
C CYS A 233 10.38 -2.00 0.01
N GLU A 234 9.25 -2.68 0.19
CA GLU A 234 7.99 -2.40 -0.50
C GLU A 234 6.87 -2.07 0.49
N LYS A 235 5.91 -1.26 0.06
CA LYS A 235 4.72 -0.89 0.83
C LYS A 235 3.54 -0.65 -0.12
N VAL A 236 2.39 -1.23 0.21
CA VAL A 236 1.10 -0.90 -0.40
C VAL A 236 0.57 0.38 0.28
N LEU A 237 0.03 1.31 -0.50
CA LEU A 237 -0.57 2.55 0.02
C LEU A 237 -2.05 2.40 0.35
#